data_AF-A0A949I7P9-F1
#
_entry.id   AF-A0A949I7P9-F1
#
_cell.length_a   1.000
_cell.length_b   1.000
_cell.length_c   1.000
_cell.angle_alpha   90.00
_cell.angle_beta   90.00
_cell.angle_gamma   90.00
#
_symmetry.space_group_name_H-M   'P 1'
#
loop_
_entity.id
_entity.type
_entity.pdbx_description
1 polymer ?
#
loop_
_entity_poly.entity_id
_entity_poly.type
_entity_poly.pdbx_seq_one_letter_code
_entity_poly.pdbx_strand_id
1 'polypeptide(L)'
;MDLRWSILAGYGPLFASALLTTIEIAAVAVTAGLVLGVGLGLISSSSDAPKPQHWPAAWGLWLTRAVVWVYVTFFRGTPLFVQILLVHFALMPVLVHPDGGLLLSGEAAREFRQSHGAFFSGALALSMNAGAYISEIFRAGI
;
A
#
# COMPACT_ATOMS: atom_id res chain seq x y z
N MET A 1 24.69 -26.44 21.58
CA MET A 1 23.49 -25.64 21.97
C MET A 1 22.29 -26.44 21.52
N ASP A 2 21.67 -27.18 22.43
CA ASP A 2 20.53 -28.03 22.09
C ASP A 2 19.24 -27.22 22.05
N LEU A 3 18.33 -27.58 21.16
CA LEU A 3 17.07 -26.89 20.97
C LEU A 3 16.13 -27.14 22.16
N ARG A 4 15.74 -26.08 22.87
CA ARG A 4 14.92 -26.16 24.09
C ARG A 4 13.43 -25.93 23.80
N TRP A 5 12.74 -26.99 23.35
CA TRP A 5 11.32 -26.95 22.99
C TRP A 5 10.37 -26.55 24.13
N SER A 6 10.71 -26.86 25.38
CA SER A 6 9.94 -26.47 26.56
C SER A 6 9.81 -24.95 26.73
N ILE A 7 10.80 -24.19 26.25
CA ILE A 7 10.76 -22.72 26.25
C ILE A 7 9.78 -22.23 25.17
N LEU A 8 9.83 -22.82 23.97
CA LEU A 8 8.96 -22.44 22.86
C LEU A 8 7.48 -22.72 23.13
N ALA A 9 7.17 -23.81 23.85
CA ALA A 9 5.80 -24.17 24.22
C ALA A 9 5.09 -23.07 25.04
N GLY A 10 5.84 -22.30 25.85
CA GLY A 10 5.29 -21.16 26.62
C GLY A 10 4.88 -19.97 25.75
N TYR A 11 5.43 -19.83 24.54
CA TYR A 11 5.14 -18.72 23.62
C TYR A 11 4.03 -19.03 22.61
N GLY A 12 3.37 -20.19 22.69
CA GLY A 12 2.29 -20.59 21.78
C GLY A 12 1.22 -19.50 21.56
N PRO A 13 0.67 -18.87 22.61
CA PRO A 13 -0.31 -17.78 22.45
C PRO A 13 0.23 -16.56 21.70
N LEU A 14 1.51 -16.20 21.89
CA LEU A 14 2.15 -15.09 21.20
C LEU A 14 2.32 -15.39 19.70
N PHE A 15 2.68 -16.63 19.35
CA PHE A 15 2.74 -17.04 17.95
C PHE A 15 1.37 -17.02 17.28
N ALA A 16 0.33 -17.46 17.99
CA ALA A 16 -1.04 -17.39 17.49
C ALA A 16 -1.49 -15.95 17.24
N SER A 17 -1.20 -15.01 18.16
CA SER A 17 -1.53 -13.60 17.96
C SER A 17 -0.76 -12.99 16.78
N ALA A 18 0.54 -13.28 16.66
CA ALA A 18 1.35 -12.80 15.54
C ALA A 18 0.90 -13.37 14.19
N LEU A 19 0.48 -14.64 14.16
CA LEU A 19 -0.10 -15.27 12.98
C LEU A 19 -1.39 -14.55 12.57
N LEU A 20 -2.28 -14.29 13.53
CA LEU A 20 -3.52 -13.55 13.26
C LEU A 20 -3.25 -12.16 12.71
N THR A 21 -2.33 -11.40 13.30
CA THR A 21 -1.93 -10.08 12.79
C THR A 21 -1.36 -10.15 11.37
N THR A 22 -0.60 -11.22 11.05
CA THR A 22 -0.06 -11.43 9.70
C THR A 22 -1.18 -11.67 8.68
N ILE A 23 -2.17 -12.48 9.04
CA ILE A 23 -3.34 -12.74 8.19
C ILE A 23 -4.14 -11.46 7.99
N GLU A 24 -4.36 -10.70 9.07
CA GLU A 24 -5.12 -9.45 9.05
C GLU A 24 -4.48 -8.41 8.12
N ILE A 25 -3.19 -8.12 8.29
CA ILE A 25 -2.50 -7.14 7.46
C ILE A 25 -2.43 -7.59 6.00
N ALA A 26 -2.24 -8.89 5.74
CA ALA A 26 -2.23 -9.43 4.38
C ALA A 26 -3.61 -9.31 3.72
N ALA A 27 -4.68 -9.63 4.42
CA ALA A 27 -6.04 -9.53 3.91
C ALA A 27 -6.41 -8.09 3.55
N VAL A 28 -6.10 -7.13 4.45
CA VAL A 28 -6.31 -5.69 4.19
C VAL A 28 -5.49 -5.24 2.97
N ALA A 29 -4.19 -5.56 2.96
CA ALA A 29 -3.29 -5.12 1.90
C ALA A 29 -3.65 -5.67 0.52
N VAL A 30 -3.98 -6.96 0.43
CA VAL A 30 -4.38 -7.59 -0.82
C VAL A 30 -5.72 -7.06 -1.30
N THR A 31 -6.69 -6.85 -0.40
CA THR A 31 -8.01 -6.34 -0.79
C THR A 31 -7.92 -4.90 -1.31
N ALA A 32 -7.25 -4.01 -0.57
CA ALA A 32 -7.05 -2.63 -1.01
C ALA A 32 -6.17 -2.54 -2.26
N GLY A 33 -5.10 -3.33 -2.31
CA GLY A 33 -4.23 -3.46 -3.48
C GLY A 33 -4.97 -3.98 -4.71
N LEU A 34 -5.92 -4.91 -4.55
CA LEU A 34 -6.74 -5.41 -5.66
C LEU A 34 -7.62 -4.30 -6.23
N VAL A 35 -8.34 -3.57 -5.39
CA VAL A 35 -9.20 -2.45 -5.82
C VAL A 35 -8.38 -1.40 -6.57
N LEU A 36 -7.24 -1.01 -6.01
CA LEU A 36 -6.33 -0.04 -6.63
C LEU A 36 -5.74 -0.57 -7.93
N GLY A 37 -5.23 -1.80 -7.92
CA GLY A 37 -4.57 -2.45 -9.04
C GLY A 37 -5.51 -2.66 -10.22
N VAL A 38 -6.75 -3.08 -9.99
CA VAL A 38 -7.76 -3.19 -11.07
C VAL A 38 -7.99 -1.83 -11.72
N GLY A 39 -8.20 -0.77 -10.93
CA GLY A 39 -8.43 0.57 -11.47
C GLY A 39 -7.25 1.07 -12.32
N LEU A 40 -6.02 0.92 -11.82
CA LEU A 40 -4.81 1.32 -12.53
C LEU A 40 -4.53 0.44 -13.76
N GLY A 41 -4.80 -0.86 -13.67
CA GLY A 41 -4.67 -1.82 -14.77
C GLY A 41 -5.59 -1.47 -15.93
N LEU A 42 -6.83 -1.09 -15.66
CA LEU A 42 -7.78 -0.63 -16.69
C LEU A 42 -7.30 0.67 -17.36
N ILE A 43 -6.80 1.64 -16.59
CA ILE A 43 -6.28 2.90 -17.15
C ILE A 43 -5.08 2.64 -18.05
N SER A 44 -4.13 1.80 -17.62
CA SER A 44 -2.93 1.49 -18.40
C SER A 44 -3.23 0.69 -19.67
N SER A 45 -4.19 -0.24 -19.63
CA SER A 45 -4.60 -1.06 -20.79
C SER A 45 -5.44 -0.31 -21.81
N SER A 46 -5.97 0.87 -21.45
CA SER A 46 -6.70 1.71 -22.40
C SER A 46 -5.83 2.15 -23.60
N SER A 47 -4.50 1.93 -23.58
CA SER A 47 -3.58 2.22 -24.69
C SER A 47 -4.05 1.72 -26.04
N ASP A 48 -4.73 0.58 -26.07
CA ASP A 48 -5.24 -0.06 -27.28
C ASP A 48 -6.63 0.45 -27.72
N ALA A 49 -7.24 1.32 -26.91
CA ALA A 49 -8.52 1.94 -27.25
C ALA A 49 -8.35 3.09 -28.28
N PRO A 50 -9.34 3.32 -29.16
CA PRO A 50 -9.33 4.43 -30.09
C PRO A 50 -9.11 5.77 -29.37
N LYS A 51 -8.19 6.59 -29.91
CA LYS A 51 -7.90 7.91 -29.34
C LYS A 51 -9.16 8.78 -29.37
N PRO A 52 -9.48 9.51 -28.29
CA PRO A 52 -10.59 10.45 -28.28
C PRO A 52 -10.43 11.50 -29.38
N GLN A 53 -11.51 11.83 -30.09
CA GLN A 53 -11.50 12.87 -31.14
C GLN A 53 -11.28 14.28 -30.57
N HIS A 54 -11.63 14.51 -29.31
CA HIS A 54 -11.46 15.79 -28.64
C HIS A 54 -10.07 15.90 -27.99
N TRP A 55 -9.33 16.94 -28.36
CA TRP A 55 -7.96 17.17 -27.86
C TRP A 55 -7.82 17.23 -26.32
N PRO A 56 -8.79 17.77 -25.53
CA PRO A 56 -8.65 17.79 -24.07
C PRO A 56 -8.80 16.40 -23.47
N ALA A 57 -9.67 15.56 -24.03
CA ALA A 57 -9.88 14.19 -23.58
C ALA A 57 -8.66 13.31 -23.89
N ALA A 58 -8.03 13.51 -25.05
CA ALA A 58 -6.79 12.84 -25.40
C ALA A 58 -5.64 13.22 -24.45
N TRP A 59 -5.53 14.51 -24.10
CA TRP A 59 -4.55 15.00 -23.13
C TRP A 59 -4.79 14.44 -21.71
N GLY A 60 -6.04 14.44 -21.24
CA GLY A 60 -6.40 13.88 -19.94
C GLY A 60 -6.04 12.40 -19.82
N LEU A 61 -6.35 11.61 -20.86
CA LEU A 61 -6.03 10.18 -20.90
C LEU A 61 -4.52 9.91 -20.92
N TRP A 62 -3.76 10.72 -21.66
CA TRP A 62 -2.30 10.64 -21.66
C TRP A 62 -1.74 10.94 -20.26
N LEU A 63 -2.23 11.99 -19.59
CA LEU A 63 -1.79 12.38 -18.26
C LEU A 63 -2.10 11.28 -17.22
N THR A 64 -3.31 10.72 -17.23
CA THR A 64 -3.65 9.63 -16.30
C THR A 64 -2.77 8.41 -16.50
N ARG A 65 -2.47 8.05 -17.76
CA ARG A 65 -1.54 6.95 -18.06
C ARG A 65 -0.12 7.25 -17.59
N ALA A 66 0.35 8.48 -17.77
CA ALA A 66 1.67 8.89 -17.29
C ALA A 66 1.76 8.77 -15.76
N VAL A 67 0.72 9.20 -15.03
CA VAL A 67 0.64 9.05 -13.57
C VAL A 67 0.65 7.58 -13.15
N VAL A 68 -0.14 6.73 -13.80
CA VAL A 68 -0.13 5.27 -13.53
C VAL A 68 1.25 4.68 -13.81
N TRP A 69 1.88 5.04 -14.92
CA TRP A 69 3.21 4.56 -15.27
C TRP A 69 4.27 4.94 -14.23
N VAL A 70 4.26 6.20 -13.75
CA VAL A 70 5.16 6.66 -12.69
C VAL A 70 4.91 5.88 -11.40
N TYR A 71 3.65 5.73 -11.00
CA TYR A 71 3.27 4.96 -9.82
C TYR A 71 3.76 3.51 -9.90
N VAL A 72 3.44 2.80 -10.98
CA VAL A 72 3.81 1.39 -11.17
C VAL A 72 5.32 1.23 -11.19
N THR A 73 6.03 2.10 -11.91
CA THR A 73 7.50 2.05 -12.01
C THR A 73 8.15 2.29 -10.65
N PHE A 74 7.66 3.27 -9.88
CA PHE A 74 8.18 3.56 -8.55
C PHE A 74 7.98 2.40 -7.57
N PHE A 75 6.74 1.89 -7.45
CA PHE A 75 6.41 0.86 -6.45
C PHE A 75 6.97 -0.53 -6.78
N ARG A 76 7.17 -0.86 -8.06
CA ARG A 76 7.83 -2.10 -8.47
C ARG A 76 9.35 -1.97 -8.53
N GLY A 77 9.86 -0.75 -8.71
CA GLY A 77 11.30 -0.46 -8.86
C GLY A 77 12.02 -0.14 -7.55
N THR A 78 11.31 0.01 -6.43
CA THR A 78 11.88 0.34 -5.12
C THR A 78 11.71 -0.82 -4.12
N PRO A 79 12.66 -1.05 -3.19
CA PRO A 79 12.51 -2.10 -2.19
C PRO A 79 11.30 -1.86 -1.28
N LEU A 80 10.47 -2.88 -1.06
CA LEU A 80 9.29 -2.81 -0.19
C LEU A 80 9.64 -2.31 1.22
N PHE A 81 10.79 -2.71 1.76
CA PHE A 81 11.25 -2.24 3.06
C PHE A 81 11.41 -0.71 3.10
N VAL A 82 11.98 -0.11 2.05
CA VAL A 82 12.11 1.35 1.94
C VAL A 82 10.73 2.01 1.84
N GLN A 83 9.78 1.40 1.13
CA GLN A 83 8.41 1.91 1.05
C GLN A 83 7.74 1.96 2.43
N ILE A 84 7.88 0.89 3.24
CA ILE A 84 7.37 0.85 4.62
C ILE A 84 8.01 1.97 5.46
N LEU A 85 9.33 2.15 5.37
CA LEU A 85 10.03 3.22 6.09
C LEU A 85 9.57 4.62 5.65
N LEU A 86 9.45 4.86 4.34
CA LEU A 86 8.96 6.12 3.81
C LEU A 86 7.54 6.41 4.27
N VAL A 87 6.65 5.40 4.23
CA VAL A 87 5.28 5.56 4.72
C VAL A 87 5.29 5.88 6.22
N HIS A 88 6.00 5.10 7.03
CA HIS A 88 5.95 5.24 8.49
C HIS A 88 6.63 6.52 9.01
N PHE A 89 7.80 6.88 8.45
CA PHE A 89 8.63 7.96 8.97
C PHE A 89 8.52 9.27 8.19
N ALA A 90 8.07 9.27 6.93
CA ALA A 90 7.91 10.50 6.15
C ALA A 90 6.43 10.83 5.89
N LEU A 91 5.66 9.90 5.32
CA LEU A 91 4.27 10.17 4.94
C LEU A 91 3.36 10.31 6.17
N MET A 92 3.42 9.38 7.11
CA MET A 92 2.53 9.39 8.28
C MET A 92 2.69 10.64 9.15
N PRO A 93 3.88 11.18 9.43
CA PRO A 93 4.01 12.48 10.11
C PRO A 93 3.45 13.66 9.31
N VAL A 94 3.45 13.63 7.99
CA VAL A 94 2.82 14.70 7.20
C VAL A 94 1.29 14.60 7.29
N LEU A 95 0.74 13.39 7.28
CA LEU A 95 -0.70 13.16 7.30
C LEU A 95 -1.31 13.22 8.71
N VAL A 96 -0.64 12.65 9.71
CA VAL A 96 -1.14 12.47 11.07
C VAL A 96 -0.07 12.95 12.04
N HIS A 97 -0.26 14.15 12.59
CA HIS A 97 0.68 14.75 13.53
C HIS A 97 -0.03 15.71 14.49
N PRO A 98 0.30 15.68 15.80
CA PRO A 98 -0.33 16.54 16.79
C PRO A 98 -0.27 18.03 16.41
N ASP A 99 0.89 18.50 15.96
CA ASP A 99 1.17 19.91 15.67
C ASP A 99 0.89 20.32 14.21
N GLY A 100 -0.03 19.67 13.51
CA GLY A 100 -0.48 20.10 12.17
C GLY A 100 -0.51 19.04 11.08
N GLY A 101 -0.86 17.79 11.39
CA GLY A 101 -1.09 16.76 10.38
C GLY A 101 -2.23 17.14 9.41
N LEU A 102 -2.06 16.84 8.13
CA LEU A 102 -3.01 17.20 7.06
C LEU A 102 -4.36 16.47 7.15
N LEU A 103 -4.38 15.24 7.64
CA LEU A 103 -5.59 14.42 7.81
C LEU A 103 -6.11 14.43 9.24
N LEU A 104 -5.19 14.31 10.22
CA LEU A 104 -5.50 14.24 11.64
C LEU A 104 -4.48 15.06 12.44
N SER A 105 -4.98 15.88 13.37
CA SER A 105 -4.16 16.72 14.24
C SER A 105 -4.65 16.71 15.70
N GLY A 106 -3.87 17.30 16.61
CA GLY A 106 -4.16 17.35 18.04
C GLY A 106 -4.06 15.99 18.74
N GLU A 107 -4.82 15.82 19.82
CA GLU A 107 -4.76 14.63 20.68
C GLU A 107 -5.18 13.35 19.92
N ALA A 108 -6.17 13.45 19.02
CA ALA A 108 -6.61 12.32 18.20
C ALA A 108 -5.49 11.77 17.30
N ALA A 109 -4.64 12.64 16.75
CA ALA A 109 -3.49 12.23 15.97
C ALA A 109 -2.43 11.52 16.82
N ARG A 110 -2.23 11.99 18.05
CA ARG A 110 -1.31 11.36 19.01
C ARG A 110 -1.79 9.95 19.37
N GLU A 111 -3.06 9.83 19.75
CA GLU A 111 -3.67 8.55 20.10
C GLU A 111 -3.61 7.56 18.94
N PHE A 112 -4.00 7.98 17.73
CA PHE A 112 -3.96 7.14 16.54
C PHE A 112 -2.55 6.60 16.24
N ARG A 113 -1.53 7.47 16.29
CA ARG A 113 -0.14 7.05 16.04
C ARG A 113 0.35 6.04 17.06
N GLN A 114 -0.01 6.21 18.33
CA GLN A 114 0.41 5.31 19.41
C GLN A 114 -0.27 3.95 19.35
N SER A 115 -1.56 3.93 19.00
CA SER A 115 -2.38 2.72 19.03
C SER A 115 -2.36 1.93 17.72
N HIS A 116 -2.38 2.61 16.57
CA HIS A 116 -2.59 1.99 15.26
C HIS A 116 -1.50 2.33 14.23
N GLY A 117 -0.56 3.21 14.56
CA GLY A 117 0.38 3.80 13.59
C GLY A 117 1.21 2.78 12.82
N ALA A 118 1.77 1.77 13.50
CA ALA A 118 2.60 0.75 12.85
C ALA A 118 1.79 -0.15 11.91
N PHE A 119 0.65 -0.65 12.37
CA PHE A 119 -0.25 -1.48 11.57
C PHE A 119 -0.74 -0.72 10.33
N PHE A 120 -1.24 0.51 10.52
CA PHE A 120 -1.73 1.33 9.41
C PHE A 120 -0.64 1.65 8.39
N SER A 121 0.57 1.98 8.85
CA SER A 121 1.71 2.23 7.96
C SER A 121 2.08 1.01 7.11
N GLY A 122 2.14 -0.16 7.76
CA GLY A 122 2.42 -1.42 7.08
C GLY A 122 1.32 -1.77 6.08
N ALA A 123 0.05 -1.69 6.50
CA ALA A 123 -1.10 -1.96 5.64
C ALA A 123 -1.12 -1.03 4.42
N LEU A 124 -0.88 0.27 4.60
CA LEU A 124 -0.84 1.24 3.51
C LEU A 124 0.31 0.95 2.54
N ALA A 125 1.54 0.76 3.04
CA ALA A 125 2.70 0.46 2.20
C ALA A 125 2.51 -0.84 1.40
N LEU A 126 2.03 -1.89 2.05
CA LEU A 126 1.74 -3.18 1.41
C LEU A 126 0.60 -3.07 0.39
N SER A 127 -0.45 -2.30 0.67
CA SER A 127 -1.55 -2.06 -0.28
C SER A 127 -1.07 -1.35 -1.54
N MET A 128 -0.24 -0.32 -1.39
CA MET A 128 0.33 0.42 -2.53
C MET A 128 1.29 -0.45 -3.32
N ASN A 129 2.12 -1.25 -2.64
CA ASN A 129 2.99 -2.19 -3.32
C ASN A 129 2.17 -3.22 -4.12
N ALA A 130 1.21 -3.89 -3.47
CA ALA A 130 0.33 -4.88 -4.08
C ALA A 130 -0.45 -4.29 -5.27
N GLY A 131 -0.98 -3.07 -5.14
CA GLY A 131 -1.70 -2.40 -6.23
C GLY A 131 -0.86 -2.20 -7.49
N ALA A 132 0.42 -1.87 -7.36
CA ALA A 132 1.32 -1.74 -8.51
C ALA A 132 1.59 -3.08 -9.22
N TYR A 133 1.77 -4.17 -8.46
CA TYR A 133 1.94 -5.50 -9.06
C TYR A 133 0.64 -6.02 -9.69
N ILE A 134 -0.49 -5.86 -9.00
CA ILE A 134 -1.80 -6.29 -9.49
C ILE A 134 -2.18 -5.51 -10.75
N SER A 135 -1.91 -4.20 -10.80
CA SER A 135 -2.13 -3.39 -12.01
C SER A 135 -1.46 -3.98 -13.25
N GLU A 136 -0.24 -4.49 -13.10
CA GLU A 136 0.52 -5.06 -14.20
C GLU A 136 0.08 -6.48 -14.56
N ILE A 137 -0.39 -7.25 -13.56
CA ILE A 137 -1.04 -8.55 -13.79
C ILE A 137 -2.31 -8.34 -14.63
N PHE A 138 -3.15 -7.37 -14.26
CA PHE A 138 -4.35 -7.04 -15.02
C PHE A 138 -4.02 -6.53 -16.43
N ARG A 139 -3.09 -5.58 -16.55
CA ARG A 139 -2.67 -5.03 -17.85
C ARG A 139 -2.09 -6.07 -18.80
N ALA A 140 -1.40 -7.09 -18.28
CA ALA A 140 -0.87 -8.18 -19.10
C ALA A 140 -1.93 -9.25 -19.45
N GLY A 141 -3.06 -9.27 -18.74
CA GLY A 141 -4.12 -10.25 -18.91
C GLY A 141 -5.27 -9.81 -19.81
N ILE A 142 -5.40 -8.50 -20.09
CA ILE A 142 -6.39 -7.92 -21.02
C ILE A 142 -5.70 -7.33 -22.24
#